data_AF-A0A7J3MLP2-F1
#
_entry.id   AF-A0A7J3MLP2-F1
#
_cell.length_a   1.000
_cell.length_b   1.000
_cell.length_c   1.000
_cell.angle_alpha   90.00
_cell.angle_beta   90.00
_cell.angle_gamma   90.00
#
_symmetry.space_group_name_H-M   'P 1'
#
loop_
_entity.id
_entity.type
_entity.pdbx_description
1 polymer ?
#
loop_
_entity_poly.entity_id
_entity_poly.type
_entity_poly.pdbx_seq_one_letter_code
_entity_poly.pdbx_strand_id
1 'polypeptide(L)'
;MQPGDIAAFYATGTGVIGYGTVEGKFESGEPLWPKEKVEGKVIWPYRIKIRVEKVFEKPKPRPENMLVAFAINKLNEEAFRELLGRLPSWLD
;
A
#
# COMPACT_ATOMS: atom_id res chain seq x y z
N MET A 1 0.45 11.57 -0.44
CA MET A 1 -0.40 10.60 -1.13
C MET A 1 -1.69 11.27 -1.60
N GLN A 2 -1.96 11.14 -2.89
CA GLN A 2 -3.05 11.77 -3.64
C GLN A 2 -3.62 10.79 -4.68
N PRO A 3 -4.82 11.05 -5.25
CA PRO A 3 -5.35 10.24 -6.34
C PRO A 3 -4.34 10.12 -7.51
N GLY A 4 -4.23 8.91 -8.07
CA GLY A 4 -3.27 8.59 -9.13
C GLY A 4 -1.93 8.05 -8.65
N ASP A 5 -1.57 8.26 -7.37
CA ASP A 5 -0.37 7.64 -6.78
C ASP A 5 -0.48 6.11 -6.79
N ILE A 6 0.66 5.42 -6.88
CA ILE A 6 0.72 3.97 -6.79
C ILE A 6 1.09 3.58 -5.35
N ALA A 7 0.36 2.61 -4.80
CA ALA A 7 0.66 1.98 -3.53
C ALA A 7 1.10 0.53 -3.77
N ALA A 8 2.31 0.19 -3.36
CA ALA A 8 2.75 -1.21 -3.25
C ALA A 8 2.27 -1.79 -1.92
N PHE A 9 1.77 -3.03 -1.94
CA PHE A 9 1.29 -3.71 -0.74
C PHE A 9 2.36 -4.64 -0.19
N TYR A 10 2.87 -4.34 1.00
CA TYR A 10 3.90 -5.13 1.66
C TYR A 10 3.33 -5.88 2.87
N ALA A 11 3.59 -7.19 2.92
CA ALA A 11 3.29 -8.05 4.06
C ALA A 11 4.58 -8.43 4.77
N THR A 12 4.71 -8.06 6.04
CA THR A 12 5.88 -8.34 6.87
C THR A 12 6.16 -9.84 6.92
N GLY A 13 7.41 -10.23 6.65
CA GLY A 13 7.82 -11.64 6.59
C GLY A 13 7.46 -12.37 5.29
N THR A 14 6.70 -11.75 4.39
CA THR A 14 6.29 -12.35 3.11
C THR A 14 6.88 -11.62 1.90
N GLY A 15 6.84 -10.28 1.88
CA GLY A 15 7.27 -9.49 0.72
C GLY A 15 6.18 -8.59 0.16
N VAL A 16 6.40 -8.07 -1.04
CA VAL A 16 5.42 -7.26 -1.77
C VAL A 16 4.46 -8.19 -2.51
N ILE A 17 3.16 -8.06 -2.25
CA ILE A 17 2.12 -9.00 -2.73
C ILE A 17 1.31 -8.44 -3.92
N GLY A 18 1.50 -7.17 -4.24
CA GLY A 18 0.80 -6.51 -5.34
C GLY A 18 0.90 -5.00 -5.27
N TYR A 19 0.13 -4.33 -6.11
CA TYR A 19 0.01 -2.89 -6.10
C TYR A 19 -1.35 -2.42 -6.60
N GLY A 20 -1.66 -1.16 -6.33
CA GLY A 20 -2.85 -0.51 -6.82
C GLY A 20 -2.71 1.00 -6.93
N THR A 21 -3.70 1.64 -7.53
CA THR A 21 -3.77 3.08 -7.69
C THR A 21 -4.66 3.69 -6.60
N VAL A 22 -4.16 4.73 -5.95
CA VAL A 22 -4.92 5.51 -4.97
C VAL A 22 -6.04 6.26 -5.69
N GLU A 23 -7.27 6.08 -5.24
CA GLU A 23 -8.44 6.81 -5.76
C GLU A 23 -8.81 8.00 -4.89
N GLY A 24 -8.48 7.95 -3.60
CA GLY A 24 -8.77 9.04 -2.69
C GLY A 24 -8.58 8.67 -1.22
N LYS A 25 -8.85 9.65 -0.36
CA LYS A 25 -8.82 9.52 1.10
C LYS A 25 -10.21 9.82 1.65
N PHE A 26 -10.58 9.15 2.72
CA PHE A 26 -11.87 9.35 3.38
C PHE A 26 -11.76 9.02 4.87
N GLU A 27 -12.72 9.48 5.66
CA GLU A 27 -12.86 9.11 7.06
C GLU A 27 -13.99 8.08 7.22
N SER A 28 -13.82 7.13 8.13
CA SER A 28 -14.87 6.15 8.44
C SER A 28 -14.87 5.77 9.92
N GLY A 29 -16.08 5.67 10.47
CA GLY A 29 -16.36 5.22 11.84
C GLY A 29 -16.59 3.71 11.97
N GLU A 30 -16.32 2.92 10.94
CA GLU A 30 -16.48 1.47 10.97
C GLU A 30 -15.26 0.78 11.64
N PRO A 31 -15.40 -0.15 12.58
CA PRO A 31 -14.25 -0.89 13.13
C PRO A 31 -13.79 -1.99 12.18
N LEU A 32 -12.61 -1.84 11.57
CA LEU A 32 -12.07 -2.85 10.63
C LEU A 32 -10.94 -3.69 11.22
N TRP A 33 -10.13 -3.10 12.09
CA TRP A 33 -8.98 -3.79 12.68
C TRP A 33 -9.41 -4.68 13.85
N PRO A 34 -8.73 -5.83 14.12
CA PRO A 34 -9.09 -6.72 15.22
C PRO A 34 -9.20 -6.01 16.57
N LYS A 35 -8.28 -5.09 16.87
CA LYS A 35 -8.30 -4.29 18.10
C LYS A 35 -9.55 -3.40 18.19
N GLU A 36 -9.89 -2.72 17.11
CA GLU A 36 -11.08 -1.85 17.06
C GLU A 36 -12.37 -2.65 17.24
N LYS A 37 -12.43 -3.86 16.66
CA LYS A 37 -13.59 -4.76 16.80
C LYS A 37 -13.76 -5.25 18.24
N VAL A 38 -12.66 -5.62 18.89
CA VAL A 38 -12.67 -6.04 20.31
C VAL A 38 -13.06 -4.89 21.23
N GLU A 39 -12.53 -3.70 21.00
CA GLU A 39 -12.78 -2.52 21.84
C GLU A 39 -14.09 -1.77 21.49
N GLY A 40 -14.75 -2.13 20.38
CA GLY A 40 -15.95 -1.43 19.88
C GLY A 40 -15.70 0.03 19.52
N LYS A 41 -14.44 0.41 19.23
CA LYS A 41 -13.99 1.79 19.05
C LYS A 41 -13.04 1.91 17.87
N VAL A 42 -13.24 2.92 17.03
CA VAL A 42 -12.31 3.25 15.95
C VAL A 42 -11.08 3.97 16.50
N ILE A 43 -9.91 3.47 16.11
CA ILE A 43 -8.59 3.99 16.47
C ILE A 43 -7.94 4.66 15.24
N TRP A 44 -8.22 4.14 14.03
CA TRP A 44 -7.64 4.63 12.77
C TRP A 44 -8.74 5.04 11.77
N PRO A 45 -9.31 6.26 11.93
CA PRO A 45 -10.44 6.70 11.11
C PRO A 45 -10.06 7.13 9.69
N TYR A 46 -8.81 7.56 9.47
CA TYR A 46 -8.33 8.02 8.18
C TYR A 46 -8.00 6.85 7.25
N ARG A 47 -8.66 6.78 6.11
CA ARG A 47 -8.60 5.67 5.15
C ARG A 47 -8.23 6.13 3.75
N ILE A 48 -7.87 5.12 2.95
CA ILE A 48 -7.45 5.27 1.57
C ILE A 48 -8.26 4.29 0.75
N LYS A 49 -8.87 4.77 -0.33
CA LYS A 49 -9.46 3.90 -1.35
C LYS A 49 -8.42 3.61 -2.40
N ILE A 50 -8.16 2.33 -2.63
CA ILE A 50 -7.15 1.87 -3.59
C ILE A 50 -7.83 0.90 -4.56
N ARG A 51 -7.72 1.17 -5.85
CA ARG A 51 -8.09 0.21 -6.89
C ARG A 51 -6.92 -0.74 -7.11
N VAL A 52 -7.14 -2.02 -6.91
CA VAL A 52 -6.12 -3.04 -7.11
C VAL A 52 -5.86 -3.18 -8.61
N GLU A 53 -4.60 -2.97 -9.02
CA GLU A 53 -4.18 -3.08 -10.42
C GLU A 53 -3.54 -4.46 -10.68
N LYS A 54 -2.78 -4.98 -9.71
CA LYS A 54 -2.18 -6.31 -9.82
C LYS A 54 -1.97 -6.97 -8.47
N VAL A 55 -2.33 -8.24 -8.40
CA VAL A 55 -1.91 -9.17 -7.34
C VAL A 55 -0.83 -10.07 -7.94
N PHE A 56 0.24 -10.32 -7.18
CA PHE A 56 1.31 -11.20 -7.64
C PHE A 56 1.01 -12.65 -7.28
N GLU A 57 1.23 -13.58 -8.21
CA GLU A 57 1.10 -15.03 -7.94
C GLU A 57 2.07 -15.49 -6.86
N LYS A 58 3.28 -14.91 -6.85
CA LYS A 58 4.29 -15.08 -5.80
C LYS A 58 4.72 -13.71 -5.29
N PRO A 59 4.87 -13.54 -3.96
CA PRO A 59 5.40 -12.30 -3.40
C PRO A 59 6.76 -11.96 -3.99
N LYS A 60 6.98 -10.67 -4.27
CA LYS A 60 8.30 -10.14 -4.60
C LYS A 60 9.08 -9.83 -3.32
N PRO A 61 10.42 -9.94 -3.33
CA PRO A 61 11.22 -9.55 -2.17
C PRO A 61 11.01 -8.08 -1.81
N ARG A 62 11.29 -7.74 -0.55
CA ARG A 62 11.32 -6.34 -0.11
C ARG A 62 12.48 -5.62 -0.82
N PRO A 63 12.26 -4.44 -1.44
CA PRO A 63 13.35 -3.64 -1.97
C PRO A 63 14.31 -3.24 -0.85
N GLU A 64 15.62 -3.26 -1.11
CA GLU A 64 16.63 -2.98 -0.08
C GLU A 64 16.41 -1.60 0.59
N ASN A 65 16.09 -0.60 -0.24
CA ASN A 65 15.89 0.79 0.16
C ASN A 65 14.49 1.10 0.72
N MET A 66 13.64 0.09 0.95
CA MET A 66 12.33 0.29 1.57
C MET A 66 12.46 0.40 3.09
N LEU A 67 12.22 1.60 3.62
CA LEU A 67 12.07 1.82 5.06
C LEU A 67 10.80 1.12 5.58
N VAL A 68 10.93 0.41 6.70
CA VAL A 68 9.82 -0.27 7.39
C VAL A 68 9.72 0.26 8.82
N ALA A 69 9.54 1.57 8.95
CA ALA A 69 9.37 2.24 10.25
C ALA A 69 7.90 2.66 10.49
N PHE A 70 7.18 2.94 9.42
CA PHE A 70 5.79 3.43 9.47
C PHE A 70 4.85 2.53 8.66
N ALA A 71 3.55 2.63 8.94
CA ALA A 71 2.51 1.91 8.20
C ALA A 71 2.48 2.27 6.70
N ILE A 72 2.88 3.50 6.35
CA ILE A 72 2.99 3.99 4.97
C ILE A 72 4.33 4.71 4.83
N ASN A 73 5.10 4.33 3.81
CA ASN A 73 6.39 4.96 3.49
C ASN A 73 6.40 5.39 2.02
N LYS A 74 7.14 6.46 1.71
CA LYS A 74 7.42 6.84 0.32
C LYS A 74 8.56 5.98 -0.19
N LEU A 75 8.30 5.19 -1.22
CA LEU A 75 9.34 4.51 -1.98
C LEU A 75 9.96 5.49 -2.99
N ASN A 76 11.26 5.36 -3.23
CA ASN A 76 11.91 6.07 -4.32
C ASN A 76 11.51 5.43 -5.67
N GLU A 77 11.79 6.15 -6.76
CA GLU A 77 11.41 5.70 -8.10
C GLU A 77 12.10 4.39 -8.50
N GLU A 78 13.38 4.22 -8.12
CA GLU A 78 14.16 3.01 -8.41
C GLU A 78 13.53 1.75 -7.79
N ALA A 79 13.15 1.81 -6.51
CA ALA A 79 12.46 0.71 -5.84
C ALA A 79 11.09 0.42 -6.51
N PHE A 80 10.41 1.45 -7.02
CA PHE A 80 9.18 1.25 -7.79
C PHE A 80 9.46 0.57 -9.13
N ARG A 81 10.51 0.96 -9.85
CA ARG A 81 10.92 0.31 -11.11
C ARG A 81 11.28 -1.16 -10.89
N GLU A 82 12.04 -1.46 -9.83
CA GLU A 82 12.37 -2.83 -9.42
C GLU A 82 11.09 -3.66 -9.14
N LEU A 83 10.17 -3.10 -8.36
CA LEU A 83 8.93 -3.79 -7.99
C LEU A 83 7.96 -3.99 -9.15
N LEU A 84 7.85 -3.03 -10.06
CA LEU A 84 6.87 -3.08 -11.13
C LEU A 84 7.42 -3.72 -12.41
N GLY A 85 8.75 -3.77 -12.58
CA GLY A 85 9.44 -4.27 -13.78
C GLY A 85 9.33 -3.34 -15.00
N ARG A 86 8.22 -2.60 -15.09
CA ARG A 86 8.04 -1.41 -15.94
C ARG A 86 7.22 -0.39 -15.14
N LEU A 87 7.50 0.90 -15.29
CA LEU A 87 6.53 1.88 -14.81
C LEU A 87 5.28 1.82 -15.70
N PRO A 88 4.10 2.15 -15.16
CA PRO A 88 2.96 2.44 -15.99
C PRO A 88 3.30 3.54 -16.99
N SER A 89 2.78 3.45 -18.21
CA SER A 89 3.14 4.33 -19.34
C SER A 89 2.82 5.81 -19.14
N TRP A 90 2.11 6.18 -18.07
CA TRP A 90 1.81 7.56 -17.68
C TRP A 90 2.78 8.12 -16.62
N LEU A 91 3.81 7.34 -16.25
CA LEU A 91 4.89 7.74 -15.34
C LEU A 91 6.26 7.80 -16.03
N ASP A 92 6.36 7.37 -17.30
CA ASP A 92 7.56 7.55 -18.15
C ASP A 92 7.50 8.87 -18.92
#